data_AF-A0AAJ5QN65-F1
#
_entry.id   AF-A0AAJ5QN65-F1
#
_cell.length_a   1.000
_cell.length_b   1.000
_cell.length_c   1.000
_cell.angle_alpha   90.00
_cell.angle_beta   90.00
_cell.angle_gamma   90.00
#
_symmetry.space_group_name_H-M   'P 1'
#
loop_
_entity.id
_entity.type
_entity.pdbx_description
1 polymer ?
#
loop_
_entity_poly.entity_id
_entity_poly.type
_entity_poly.pdbx_seq_one_letter_code
_entity_poly.pdbx_strand_id
1 'polypeptide(L)'
;MKLKTIAVTMGTALALFAGAANAGDPPPAPPTVTVNGGTVHFKGKLVAAPCSVSTDTSDQEVKLGEYTTHHFKTAGQLGAVVPFQIKLEDCDSSVAKTAAVAFSGRADSTTSDSSLLGIDQDLSGGNSGTASNIAIQVLDNQSKPVKFDGSTFVNKTTLIDGENILKFAAQYKSTGVATAGDANADANFIMQYN
;
A
#
# COMPACT_ATOMS: atom_id res chain seq x y z
N MET A 1 -81.94 -24.21 -44.01
CA MET A 1 -82.58 -24.87 -42.84
C MET A 1 -82.22 -24.05 -41.61
N LYS A 2 -83.04 -23.08 -41.19
CA LYS A 2 -84.06 -23.18 -40.12
C LYS A 2 -83.55 -23.90 -38.86
N LEU A 3 -83.17 -23.14 -37.83
CA LEU A 3 -83.16 -23.62 -36.45
C LEU A 3 -84.21 -22.83 -35.64
N LYS A 4 -85.05 -23.59 -34.94
CA LYS A 4 -86.18 -23.17 -34.11
C LYS A 4 -85.76 -23.12 -32.63
N THR A 5 -86.01 -21.98 -31.97
CA THR A 5 -86.89 -21.79 -30.79
C THR A 5 -86.62 -22.53 -29.45
N ILE A 6 -86.23 -21.74 -28.42
CA ILE A 6 -86.70 -21.58 -27.00
C ILE A 6 -86.65 -22.75 -25.97
N ALA A 7 -86.05 -22.46 -24.78
CA ALA A 7 -86.58 -22.64 -23.38
C ALA A 7 -85.42 -22.45 -22.35
N VAL A 8 -85.32 -21.39 -21.53
CA VAL A 8 -85.99 -21.01 -20.25
C VAL A 8 -85.76 -21.97 -19.06
N THR A 9 -85.48 -21.38 -17.89
CA THR A 9 -85.33 -21.90 -16.49
C THR A 9 -83.88 -22.25 -16.07
N MET A 10 -83.36 -21.94 -14.87
CA MET A 10 -83.94 -21.49 -13.60
C MET A 10 -82.82 -20.80 -12.78
N GLY A 11 -83.13 -19.72 -12.07
CA GLY A 11 -82.16 -18.92 -11.32
C GLY A 11 -81.80 -19.46 -9.94
N THR A 12 -80.56 -19.23 -9.55
CA THR A 12 -80.10 -19.19 -8.15
C THR A 12 -79.23 -17.95 -7.98
N ALA A 13 -79.82 -16.87 -7.48
CA ALA A 13 -79.09 -15.68 -7.07
C ALA A 13 -78.43 -15.97 -5.72
N LEU A 14 -77.12 -16.22 -5.74
CA LEU A 14 -76.30 -16.28 -4.54
C LEU A 14 -76.02 -14.85 -4.08
N ALA A 15 -76.77 -14.38 -3.07
CA ALA A 15 -76.55 -13.08 -2.46
C ALA A 15 -75.25 -13.10 -1.62
N LEU A 16 -74.16 -12.58 -2.19
CA LEU A 16 -72.95 -12.26 -1.47
C LEU A 16 -73.18 -10.96 -0.68
N PHE A 17 -73.35 -11.07 0.64
CA PHE A 17 -73.26 -9.91 1.53
C PHE A 17 -71.79 -9.50 1.63
N ALA A 18 -71.39 -8.48 0.85
CA ALA A 18 -70.12 -7.80 1.03
C ALA A 18 -70.20 -6.93 2.29
N GLY A 19 -69.64 -7.42 3.41
CA GLY A 19 -69.33 -6.56 4.55
C GLY A 19 -68.20 -5.61 4.16
N ALA A 20 -68.46 -4.30 4.17
CA ALA A 20 -67.41 -3.30 4.04
C ALA A 20 -66.58 -3.30 5.33
N ALA A 21 -65.46 -4.01 5.32
CA ALA A 21 -64.42 -3.79 6.31
C ALA A 21 -63.78 -2.43 6.02
N ASN A 22 -64.06 -1.43 6.86
CA ASN A 22 -63.32 -0.18 6.86
C ASN A 22 -61.90 -0.49 7.35
N ALA A 23 -60.99 -0.83 6.42
CA ALA A 23 -59.56 -0.75 6.69
C ALA A 23 -59.25 0.73 6.87
N GLY A 24 -59.11 1.19 8.11
CA GLY A 24 -58.58 2.52 8.39
C GLY A 24 -57.20 2.62 7.75
N ASP A 25 -56.94 3.73 7.07
CA ASP A 25 -55.67 3.97 6.39
C ASP A 25 -54.50 3.74 7.37
N PRO A 26 -53.45 3.00 6.97
CA PRO A 26 -52.27 2.84 7.83
C PRO A 26 -51.70 4.22 8.16
N PRO A 27 -51.29 4.45 9.41
CA PRO A 27 -50.73 5.74 9.82
C PRO A 27 -49.56 6.11 8.90
N PRO A 28 -49.45 7.38 8.47
CA PRO A 28 -48.39 7.80 7.57
C PRO A 28 -47.02 7.50 8.19
N ALA A 29 -46.16 6.83 7.42
CA ALA A 29 -44.80 6.55 7.84
C ALA A 29 -44.08 7.87 8.17
N PRO A 30 -43.23 7.94 9.21
CA PRO A 30 -42.47 9.13 9.52
C PRO A 30 -41.63 9.55 8.29
N PRO A 31 -41.45 10.86 8.05
CA PRO A 31 -40.68 11.31 6.90
C PRO A 31 -39.24 10.83 7.04
N THR A 32 -38.74 10.11 6.04
CA THR A 32 -37.32 9.76 5.95
C THR A 32 -36.53 11.06 5.83
N VAL A 33 -35.72 11.36 6.85
CA VAL A 33 -34.86 12.54 6.85
C VAL A 33 -33.49 12.12 6.33
N THR A 34 -33.16 12.52 5.10
CA THR A 34 -31.83 12.31 4.53
C THR A 34 -31.02 13.59 4.69
N VAL A 35 -29.83 13.47 5.28
CA VAL A 35 -28.86 14.56 5.42
C VAL A 35 -27.58 14.21 4.68
N ASN A 36 -26.80 15.21 4.30
CA ASN A 36 -25.51 14.98 3.65
C ASN A 36 -24.49 14.44 4.66
N GLY A 37 -23.95 13.24 4.42
CA GLY A 37 -23.03 12.53 5.32
C GLY A 37 -21.54 12.83 5.12
N GLY A 38 -21.18 13.72 4.20
CA GLY A 38 -19.79 14.04 3.85
C GLY A 38 -19.25 13.24 2.66
N THR A 39 -17.92 13.27 2.49
CA THR A 39 -17.21 12.71 1.32
C THR A 39 -16.19 11.67 1.76
N VAL A 40 -16.16 10.53 1.06
CA VAL A 40 -15.11 9.50 1.21
C VAL A 40 -14.18 9.58 0.00
N HIS A 41 -12.87 9.54 0.23
CA HIS A 41 -11.86 9.55 -0.83
C HIS A 41 -11.24 8.16 -0.98
N PHE A 42 -11.40 7.54 -2.15
CA PHE A 42 -10.78 6.26 -2.49
C PHE A 42 -9.56 6.50 -3.37
N LYS A 43 -8.43 5.86 -3.02
CA LYS A 43 -7.18 5.90 -3.79
C LYS A 43 -6.75 4.48 -4.12
N GLY A 44 -6.28 4.27 -5.35
CA GLY A 44 -5.77 2.97 -5.80
C GLY A 44 -5.03 3.12 -7.13
N LYS A 45 -4.13 2.17 -7.43
CA LYS A 45 -3.38 2.13 -8.67
C LYS A 45 -3.40 0.70 -9.21
N LEU A 46 -4.02 0.50 -10.37
CA LEU A 46 -3.97 -0.77 -11.10
C LEU A 46 -2.79 -0.73 -12.07
N VAL A 47 -1.94 -1.75 -12.01
CA VAL A 47 -0.82 -1.93 -12.95
C VAL A 47 -0.98 -3.27 -13.66
N ALA A 48 -0.66 -3.29 -14.96
CA ALA A 48 -0.53 -4.53 -15.72
C ALA A 48 0.85 -5.15 -15.46
N ALA A 49 1.12 -5.48 -14.19
CA ALA A 49 2.34 -6.13 -13.76
C ALA A 49 2.03 -7.58 -13.35
N PRO A 50 3.01 -8.49 -13.46
CA PRO A 50 2.82 -9.90 -13.08
C PRO A 50 2.61 -10.11 -11.58
N CYS A 51 2.89 -9.11 -10.75
CA CYS A 51 2.56 -9.08 -9.33
C CYS A 51 2.07 -7.69 -8.93
N SER A 52 1.22 -7.61 -7.92
CA SER A 52 0.92 -6.39 -7.18
C SER A 52 1.94 -6.21 -6.03
N VAL A 53 2.32 -4.96 -5.72
CA VAL A 53 3.05 -4.69 -4.48
C VAL A 53 2.03 -4.47 -3.38
N SER A 54 2.16 -5.18 -2.26
CA SER A 54 1.24 -5.08 -1.13
C SER A 54 1.21 -3.65 -0.58
N THR A 55 0.03 -3.14 -0.26
CA THR A 55 -0.17 -1.79 0.28
C THR A 55 0.60 -1.55 1.58
N ASP A 56 0.84 -2.61 2.35
CA ASP A 56 1.60 -2.58 3.60
C ASP A 56 3.09 -2.27 3.36
N THR A 57 3.59 -2.56 2.16
CA THR A 57 5.00 -2.40 1.80
C THR A 57 5.25 -1.35 0.72
N SER A 58 4.18 -0.81 0.11
CA SER A 58 4.28 0.25 -0.90
C SER A 58 4.61 1.61 -0.32
N ASP A 59 4.25 1.85 0.93
CA ASP A 59 4.53 3.08 1.69
C ASP A 59 4.90 2.70 3.13
N GLN A 60 6.13 2.22 3.31
CA GLN A 60 6.60 1.67 4.58
C GLN A 60 7.64 2.57 5.24
N GLU A 61 7.51 2.76 6.56
CA GLU A 61 8.48 3.48 7.39
C GLU A 61 9.39 2.47 8.11
N VAL A 62 10.69 2.51 7.83
CA VAL A 62 11.69 1.64 8.50
C VAL A 62 12.40 2.43 9.61
N LYS A 63 12.05 2.11 10.86
CA LYS A 63 12.62 2.80 12.04
C LYS A 63 14.02 2.27 12.35
N LEU A 64 15.04 3.07 12.02
CA LEU A 64 16.45 2.71 12.26
C LEU A 64 16.90 2.85 13.73
N GLY A 65 16.08 3.54 14.54
CA GLY A 65 16.34 3.77 15.97
C GLY A 65 17.19 5.01 16.22
N GLU A 66 17.30 5.37 17.50
CA GLU A 66 18.07 6.52 17.96
C GLU A 66 19.49 6.12 18.36
N TYR A 67 20.46 6.95 17.97
CA TYR A 67 21.86 6.76 18.34
C TYR A 67 22.42 8.04 18.91
N THR A 68 23.40 7.85 19.80
CA THR A 68 24.20 8.95 20.32
C THR A 68 25.39 9.20 19.40
N THR A 69 25.82 10.45 19.28
CA THR A 69 26.96 10.84 18.42
C THR A 69 28.26 10.14 18.79
N HIS A 70 28.42 9.68 20.04
CA HIS A 70 29.61 8.92 20.45
C HIS A 70 29.73 7.54 19.80
N HIS A 71 28.66 7.01 19.20
CA HIS A 71 28.71 5.78 18.41
C HIS A 71 29.38 5.99 17.05
N PHE A 72 29.31 7.22 16.51
CA PHE A 72 29.75 7.58 15.16
C PHE A 72 30.83 8.69 15.19
N LYS A 73 32.01 8.34 15.71
CA LYS A 73 33.19 9.22 15.84
C LYS A 73 34.07 9.27 14.60
N THR A 74 34.01 8.27 13.73
CA THR A 74 34.84 8.20 12.51
C THR A 74 34.01 7.67 11.35
N ALA A 75 34.45 7.95 10.12
CA ALA A 75 33.84 7.38 8.92
C ALA A 75 33.85 5.83 8.94
N GLY A 76 32.81 5.22 8.39
CA GLY A 76 32.67 3.77 8.21
C GLY A 76 32.08 3.02 9.40
N GLN A 77 31.73 3.68 10.50
CA GLN A 77 31.06 3.04 11.63
C GLN A 77 29.59 2.77 11.29
N LEU A 78 29.09 1.62 11.74
CA LEU A 78 27.76 1.11 11.40
C LEU A 78 26.82 1.13 12.61
N GLY A 79 25.56 1.46 12.36
CA GLY A 79 24.47 1.22 13.31
C GLY A 79 24.05 -0.26 13.34
N ALA A 80 23.02 -0.56 14.12
CA ALA A 80 22.39 -1.88 14.08
C ALA A 80 21.66 -2.08 12.74
N VAL A 81 21.66 -3.34 12.29
CA VAL A 81 20.93 -3.78 11.09
C VAL A 81 19.45 -3.91 11.44
N VAL A 82 18.60 -3.19 10.72
CA VAL A 82 17.13 -3.27 10.85
C VAL A 82 16.56 -3.96 9.61
N PRO A 83 15.98 -5.16 9.73
CA PRO A 83 15.39 -5.87 8.60
C PRO A 83 14.07 -5.20 8.16
N PHE A 84 13.82 -5.21 6.86
CA PHE A 84 12.54 -4.85 6.26
C PHE A 84 12.26 -5.73 5.04
N GLN A 85 11.05 -5.65 4.49
CA GLN A 85 10.65 -6.49 3.38
C GLN A 85 9.75 -5.77 2.38
N ILE A 86 9.83 -6.21 1.13
CA ILE A 86 8.89 -5.83 0.07
C ILE A 86 8.04 -7.06 -0.21
N LYS A 87 6.72 -6.91 -0.06
CA LYS A 87 5.76 -8.00 -0.23
C LYS A 87 5.08 -7.84 -1.58
N LEU A 88 5.12 -8.90 -2.38
CA LEU A 88 4.39 -9.01 -3.63
C LEU A 88 3.20 -9.95 -3.44
N GLU A 89 2.07 -9.56 -3.98
CA GLU A 89 0.79 -10.27 -3.90
C GLU A 89 0.27 -10.53 -5.31
N ASP A 90 -0.63 -11.52 -5.43
CA ASP A 90 -1.26 -11.91 -6.69
C ASP A 90 -0.26 -12.14 -7.83
N CYS A 91 0.90 -12.72 -7.52
CA CYS A 91 1.90 -13.05 -8.52
C CYS A 91 1.41 -14.17 -9.45
N ASP A 92 1.59 -13.99 -10.75
CA ASP A 92 1.40 -15.02 -11.77
C ASP A 92 2.74 -15.37 -12.41
N SER A 93 3.30 -16.51 -12.02
CA SER A 93 4.59 -16.99 -12.52
C SER A 93 4.55 -17.39 -13.99
N SER A 94 3.37 -17.50 -14.62
CA SER A 94 3.23 -17.73 -16.06
C SER A 94 3.52 -16.46 -16.88
N VAL A 95 3.31 -15.27 -16.30
CA VAL A 95 3.55 -13.97 -16.95
C VAL A 95 5.01 -13.53 -16.79
N ALA A 96 5.60 -13.73 -15.61
CA ALA A 96 7.03 -13.49 -15.36
C ALA A 96 7.59 -14.52 -14.38
N LYS A 97 8.82 -14.96 -14.61
CA LYS A 97 9.46 -16.01 -13.78
C LYS A 97 10.21 -15.46 -12.59
N THR A 98 10.62 -14.20 -12.68
CA THR A 98 11.51 -13.58 -11.70
C THR A 98 11.13 -12.13 -11.44
N ALA A 99 11.41 -11.68 -10.22
CA ALA A 99 11.34 -10.28 -9.82
C ALA A 99 12.70 -9.81 -9.29
N ALA A 100 13.01 -8.54 -9.50
CA ALA A 100 14.18 -7.87 -8.93
C ALA A 100 13.82 -6.43 -8.53
N VAL A 101 14.60 -5.84 -7.64
CA VAL A 101 14.32 -4.50 -7.09
C VAL A 101 15.52 -3.60 -7.30
N ALA A 102 15.31 -2.39 -7.80
CA ALA A 102 16.28 -1.31 -7.75
C ALA A 102 15.80 -0.24 -6.77
N PHE A 103 16.71 0.49 -6.14
CA PHE A 103 16.37 1.63 -5.29
C PHE A 103 16.88 2.91 -5.95
N SER A 104 16.12 3.99 -5.82
CA SER A 104 16.50 5.34 -6.25
C SER A 104 16.27 6.31 -5.12
N GLY A 105 17.25 7.15 -4.84
CA GLY A 105 17.17 8.15 -3.79
C GLY A 105 18.33 9.12 -3.90
N ARG A 106 18.31 10.17 -3.07
CA ARG A 106 19.39 11.16 -3.09
C ARG A 106 20.65 10.54 -2.47
N ALA A 107 21.67 10.31 -3.29
CA ALA A 107 22.96 9.83 -2.79
C ALA A 107 23.55 10.82 -1.77
N ASP A 108 24.30 10.29 -0.81
CA ASP A 108 25.00 11.11 0.18
C ASP A 108 26.03 12.02 -0.50
N SER A 109 25.99 13.32 -0.21
CA SER A 109 26.84 14.33 -0.87
C SER A 109 28.26 14.39 -0.33
N THR A 110 28.56 13.70 0.78
CA THR A 110 29.90 13.71 1.40
C THR A 110 30.83 12.66 0.80
N THR A 111 30.34 11.85 -0.15
CA THR A 111 31.03 10.72 -0.76
C THR A 111 30.60 10.49 -2.20
N SER A 112 31.44 9.81 -2.99
CA SER A 112 31.07 9.34 -4.34
C SER A 112 30.43 7.94 -4.32
N ASP A 113 30.21 7.37 -3.14
CA ASP A 113 29.60 6.04 -2.95
C ASP A 113 28.08 6.11 -3.13
N SER A 114 27.59 5.68 -4.29
CA SER A 114 26.15 5.65 -4.61
C SER A 114 25.35 4.58 -3.84
N SER A 115 26.00 3.79 -2.98
CA SER A 115 25.31 2.87 -2.05
C SER A 115 24.91 3.50 -0.71
N LEU A 116 25.14 4.80 -0.56
CA LEU A 116 24.78 5.57 0.63
C LEU A 116 23.70 6.59 0.27
N LEU A 117 22.56 6.48 0.95
CA LEU A 117 21.45 7.41 0.87
C LEU A 117 21.72 8.56 1.85
N GLY A 118 21.72 9.78 1.32
CA GLY A 118 21.96 10.99 2.12
C GLY A 118 20.76 11.34 2.98
N ILE A 119 21.01 11.89 4.17
CA ILE A 119 19.97 12.38 5.07
C ILE A 119 19.25 13.58 4.47
N ASP A 120 17.93 13.50 4.38
CA ASP A 120 17.08 14.55 3.87
C ASP A 120 16.86 15.69 4.87
N GLN A 121 17.20 16.90 4.43
CA GLN A 121 17.07 18.12 5.22
C GLN A 121 15.59 18.51 5.33
N ASP A 122 14.78 18.22 4.31
CA ASP A 122 13.37 18.59 4.25
C ASP A 122 12.50 17.68 5.12
N LEU A 123 13.02 16.50 5.48
CA LEU A 123 12.39 15.54 6.41
C LEU A 123 12.84 15.73 7.86
N SER A 124 13.70 16.71 8.12
CA SER A 124 14.13 17.06 9.47
C SER A 124 13.11 18.03 10.07
N GLY A 125 12.53 17.67 11.22
CA GLY A 125 11.40 18.35 11.83
C GLY A 125 11.73 18.86 13.22
N GLY A 126 11.55 20.16 13.46
CA GLY A 126 11.67 20.77 14.79
C GLY A 126 13.03 21.40 15.09
N ASN A 127 13.36 21.56 16.38
CA ASN A 127 14.52 22.34 16.83
C ASN A 127 15.85 21.56 16.80
N SER A 128 15.83 20.26 16.49
CA SER A 128 17.02 19.38 16.56
C SER A 128 17.98 19.54 15.37
N GLY A 129 17.52 20.15 14.27
CA GLY A 129 18.30 20.28 13.03
C GLY A 129 18.56 18.93 12.35
N THR A 130 19.35 18.93 11.29
CA THR A 130 19.69 17.72 10.51
C THR A 130 21.04 17.14 10.94
N ALA A 131 21.11 15.83 11.14
CA ALA A 131 22.38 15.15 11.38
C ALA A 131 23.29 15.27 10.15
N SER A 132 24.58 15.46 10.38
CA SER A 132 25.60 15.51 9.34
C SER A 132 26.60 14.36 9.51
N ASN A 133 27.30 14.02 8.43
CA ASN A 133 28.30 12.95 8.37
C ASN A 133 27.76 11.54 8.71
N ILE A 134 26.47 11.33 8.44
CA ILE A 134 25.76 10.07 8.60
C ILE A 134 24.95 9.83 7.33
N ALA A 135 24.83 8.59 6.90
CA ALA A 135 24.04 8.17 5.76
C ALA A 135 23.30 6.86 6.07
N ILE A 136 22.31 6.53 5.27
CA ILE A 136 21.58 5.26 5.36
C ILE A 136 22.12 4.31 4.28
N GLN A 137 22.40 3.08 4.66
CA GLN A 137 22.78 2.00 3.76
C GLN A 137 21.71 0.94 3.75
N VAL A 138 21.24 0.57 2.55
CA VAL A 138 20.36 -0.59 2.34
C VAL A 138 21.17 -1.78 1.88
N LEU A 139 20.84 -2.95 2.40
CA LEU A 139 21.45 -4.23 2.14
C LEU A 139 20.43 -5.18 1.51
N ASP A 140 20.86 -5.93 0.50
CA ASP A 140 20.05 -7.00 -0.09
C ASP A 140 20.03 -8.27 0.79
N ASN A 141 19.35 -9.32 0.32
CA ASN A 141 19.27 -10.61 1.03
C ASN A 141 20.62 -11.33 1.20
N GLN A 142 21.67 -10.90 0.51
CA GLN A 142 23.04 -11.40 0.61
C GLN A 142 23.92 -10.46 1.44
N SER A 143 23.32 -9.49 2.15
CA SER A 143 24.04 -8.47 2.92
C SER A 143 24.96 -7.60 2.06
N LYS A 144 24.65 -7.42 0.78
CA LYS A 144 25.40 -6.54 -0.12
C LYS A 144 24.77 -5.15 -0.18
N PRO A 145 25.57 -4.07 -0.13
CA PRO A 145 25.07 -2.71 -0.30
C PRO A 145 24.35 -2.52 -1.64
N VAL A 146 23.17 -1.90 -1.56
CA VAL A 146 22.33 -1.55 -2.70
C VAL A 146 22.64 -0.13 -3.16
N LYS A 147 22.70 0.10 -4.47
CA LYS A 147 22.87 1.44 -5.04
C LYS A 147 21.54 2.17 -5.13
N PHE A 148 21.55 3.48 -4.92
CA PHE A 148 20.40 4.36 -5.04
C PHE A 148 20.31 5.05 -6.42
N ASP A 149 20.70 4.34 -7.49
CA ASP A 149 20.77 4.86 -8.86
C ASP A 149 19.50 4.59 -9.71
N GLY A 150 18.53 3.85 -9.16
CA GLY A 150 17.29 3.47 -9.83
C GLY A 150 17.44 2.50 -11.01
N SER A 151 18.64 1.95 -11.25
CA SER A 151 18.94 1.11 -12.42
C SER A 151 19.71 -0.17 -12.09
N THR A 152 20.36 -0.24 -10.92
CA THR A 152 21.00 -1.45 -10.42
C THR A 152 19.97 -2.34 -9.71
N PHE A 153 19.47 -3.35 -10.42
CA PHE A 153 18.55 -4.33 -9.86
C PHE A 153 19.27 -5.41 -9.03
N VAL A 154 18.77 -5.64 -7.82
CA VAL A 154 19.28 -6.59 -6.83
C VAL A 154 18.18 -7.56 -6.39
N ASN A 155 18.56 -8.53 -5.53
CA ASN A 155 17.63 -9.46 -4.89
C ASN A 155 16.74 -10.23 -5.90
N LYS A 156 17.35 -10.68 -7.01
CA LYS A 156 16.63 -11.44 -8.05
C LYS A 156 16.04 -12.71 -7.43
N THR A 157 14.72 -12.78 -7.45
CA THR A 157 13.93 -13.82 -6.79
C THR A 157 13.09 -14.56 -7.83
N THR A 158 13.11 -15.88 -7.79
CA THR A 158 12.18 -16.71 -8.58
C THR A 158 10.78 -16.58 -7.98
N LEU A 159 9.82 -16.19 -8.80
CA LEU A 159 8.44 -16.00 -8.37
C LEU A 159 7.72 -17.34 -8.23
N ILE A 160 6.91 -17.44 -7.17
CA ILE A 160 5.84 -18.44 -7.04
C ILE A 160 4.48 -17.77 -7.26
N ASP A 161 3.47 -18.56 -7.60
CA ASP A 161 2.11 -18.02 -7.72
C ASP A 161 1.59 -17.56 -6.35
N GLY A 162 0.92 -16.40 -6.31
CA GLY A 162 0.43 -15.79 -5.08
C GLY A 162 1.46 -14.88 -4.41
N GLU A 163 1.81 -15.17 -3.16
CA GLU A 163 2.61 -14.27 -2.30
C GLU A 163 4.12 -14.52 -2.44
N ASN A 164 4.90 -13.44 -2.58
CA ASN A 164 6.36 -13.48 -2.58
C ASN A 164 6.93 -12.40 -1.65
N ILE A 165 7.98 -12.74 -0.88
CA ILE A 165 8.61 -11.82 0.08
C ILE A 165 10.07 -11.60 -0.31
N LEU A 166 10.41 -10.34 -0.60
CA LEU A 166 11.78 -9.92 -0.88
C LEU A 166 12.35 -9.24 0.36
N LYS A 167 13.40 -9.85 0.93
CA LYS A 167 14.00 -9.40 2.20
C LYS A 167 15.15 -8.43 1.97
N PHE A 168 15.18 -7.37 2.77
CA PHE A 168 16.23 -6.36 2.78
C PHE A 168 16.58 -6.00 4.23
N ALA A 169 17.60 -5.19 4.41
CA ALA A 169 17.88 -4.55 5.68
C ALA A 169 18.42 -3.14 5.47
N ALA A 170 18.28 -2.28 6.47
CA ALA A 170 18.81 -0.94 6.47
C ALA A 170 19.62 -0.69 7.75
N GLN A 171 20.64 0.15 7.65
CA GLN A 171 21.48 0.55 8.77
C GLN A 171 22.06 1.94 8.54
N TYR A 172 22.38 2.66 9.61
CA TYR A 172 23.19 3.86 9.50
C TYR A 172 24.65 3.53 9.22
N LYS A 173 25.33 4.39 8.44
CA LYS A 173 26.77 4.36 8.23
C LYS A 173 27.32 5.78 8.30
N SER A 174 28.31 6.02 9.16
CA SER A 174 28.95 7.32 9.24
C SER A 174 29.86 7.58 8.05
N THR A 175 29.88 8.81 7.57
CA THR A 175 30.82 9.29 6.53
C THR A 175 31.91 10.17 7.13
N GLY A 176 31.83 10.47 8.44
CA GLY A 176 32.79 11.25 9.21
C GLY A 176 32.45 11.25 10.70
N VAL A 177 32.73 12.37 11.38
CA VAL A 177 32.29 12.59 12.77
C VAL A 177 30.83 13.04 12.74
N ALA A 178 29.89 12.20 13.20
CA ALA A 178 28.47 12.51 13.13
C ALA A 178 28.07 13.64 14.10
N THR A 179 27.17 14.52 13.65
CA THR A 179 26.54 15.54 14.50
C THR A 179 25.13 15.11 14.91
N ALA A 180 24.64 15.69 16.01
CA ALA A 180 23.26 15.46 16.43
C ALA A 180 22.29 16.13 15.46
N GLY A 181 21.10 15.55 15.33
CA GLY A 181 20.00 16.00 14.49
C GLY A 181 19.19 14.82 13.98
N ASP A 182 18.15 15.12 13.22
CA ASP A 182 17.32 14.11 12.55
C ASP A 182 18.11 13.46 11.41
N ALA A 183 17.91 12.16 11.23
CA ALA A 183 18.62 11.33 10.25
C ALA A 183 17.62 10.55 9.38
N ASN A 184 16.66 11.28 8.81
CA ASN A 184 15.59 10.75 7.95
C ASN A 184 16.00 10.81 6.48
N ALA A 185 15.49 9.89 5.64
CA ALA A 185 15.66 9.96 4.18
C ALA A 185 14.58 9.16 3.47
N ASP A 186 14.24 9.60 2.26
CA ASP A 186 13.32 8.88 1.38
C ASP A 186 14.08 8.18 0.24
N ALA A 187 13.62 6.97 -0.10
CA ALA A 187 14.04 6.25 -1.29
C ALA A 187 12.82 5.59 -1.94
N ASN A 188 12.78 5.61 -3.26
CA ASN A 188 11.82 4.85 -4.05
C ASN A 188 12.41 3.50 -4.41
N PHE A 189 11.59 2.46 -4.44
CA PHE A 189 11.97 1.17 -5.00
C PHE A 189 11.25 0.94 -6.34
N ILE A 190 11.92 0.25 -7.25
CA ILE A 190 11.48 -0.01 -8.61
C ILE A 190 11.50 -1.51 -8.83
N MET A 191 10.37 -2.07 -9.22
CA MET A 191 10.24 -3.50 -9.52
C MET A 191 10.57 -3.77 -10.99
N GLN A 192 11.38 -4.78 -11.25
CA GLN A 192 11.59 -5.37 -12.57
C GLN A 192 11.11 -6.82 -12.55
N TYR A 193 10.40 -7.21 -13.60
CA TYR A 193 9.93 -8.57 -13.79
C TYR A 193 10.46 -9.12 -15.12
N ASN A 194 10.91 -10.39 -15.12
CA ASN A 194 11.37 -11.12 -16.31
C ASN A 194 10.92 -12.56 -16.27
#